data_AF-A0A6N4WAS9-F1
#
_entry.id   AF-A0A6N4WAS9-F1
#
_cell.length_a   1.000
_cell.length_b   1.000
_cell.length_c   1.000
_cell.angle_alpha   90.00
_cell.angle_beta   90.00
_cell.angle_gamma   90.00
#
_symmetry.space_group_name_H-M   'P 1'
#
loop_
_entity.id
_entity.type
_entity.pdbx_description
1 polymer ?
#
loop_
_entity_poly.entity_id
_entity_poly.type
_entity_poly.pdbx_seq_one_letter_code
_entity_poly.pdbx_strand_id
1 'polypeptide(L)'
;MDEDEFHCGTRQFLESARNGLDGRLYWPGLGEVTADELVLRTLLPMADEGLRRWQVAAEVRDRYLGVIEGRAKTGRNGSAWQVATVRALQEQGVARPQALAEMLRRYCEQMHSNEPVHTWEQPT
;
A
#
# COMPACT_ATOMS: atom_id res chain seq x y z
N MET A 1 -17.32 22.64 -4.99
CA MET A 1 -16.05 22.18 -4.39
C MET A 1 -15.43 23.44 -3.84
N ASP A 2 -15.60 23.64 -2.54
CA ASP A 2 -15.22 24.88 -1.87
C ASP A 2 -13.72 24.85 -1.54
N GLU A 3 -13.11 26.02 -1.43
CA GLU A 3 -11.65 26.18 -1.19
C GLU A 3 -11.20 25.41 0.08
N ASP A 4 -12.06 25.35 1.10
CA ASP A 4 -11.87 24.59 2.34
C ASP A 4 -11.80 23.06 2.12
N GLU A 5 -12.55 22.52 1.16
CA GLU A 5 -12.58 21.10 0.83
C GLU A 5 -11.27 20.67 0.15
N PHE A 6 -10.74 21.53 -0.73
CA PHE A 6 -9.44 21.32 -1.37
C PHE A 6 -8.28 21.39 -0.37
N HIS A 7 -8.31 22.35 0.57
CA HIS A 7 -7.31 22.45 1.64
C HIS A 7 -7.34 21.23 2.57
N CYS A 8 -8.53 20.71 2.88
CA CYS A 8 -8.70 19.47 3.64
C CYS A 8 -8.06 18.28 2.91
N GLY A 9 -8.35 18.09 1.62
CA GLY A 9 -7.76 17.03 0.81
C GLY A 9 -6.23 17.12 0.76
N THR A 10 -5.67 18.33 0.60
CA THR A 10 -4.21 18.55 0.58
C THR A 10 -3.56 18.16 1.91
N ARG A 11 -4.18 18.51 3.04
CA ARG A 11 -3.66 18.16 4.37
C ARG A 11 -3.62 16.64 4.57
N GLN A 12 -4.71 15.95 4.21
CA GLN A 12 -4.81 14.50 4.34
C GLN A 12 -3.82 13.76 3.42
N PHE A 13 -3.58 14.28 2.22
CA PHE A 13 -2.56 13.75 1.33
C PHE A 13 -1.17 13.81 1.97
N LEU A 14 -0.82 14.95 2.58
CA LEU A 14 0.48 15.12 3.25
C LEU A 14 0.61 14.24 4.50
N GLU A 15 -0.45 14.11 5.30
CA GLU A 15 -0.50 13.19 6.44
C GLU A 15 -0.26 11.74 5.99
N SER A 16 -0.94 11.31 4.94
CA SER A 16 -0.80 9.95 4.39
C SER A 16 0.57 9.72 3.76
N ALA A 17 1.15 10.74 3.13
CA ALA A 17 2.51 10.64 2.58
C ALA A 17 3.58 10.45 3.66
N ARG A 18 3.35 10.99 4.87
CA ARG A 18 4.26 10.85 6.02
C ARG A 18 4.07 9.54 6.77
N ASN A 19 2.81 9.18 7.03
CA ASN A 19 2.45 8.07 7.91
C ASN A 19 2.15 6.77 7.15
N GLY A 20 2.09 6.82 5.82
CA GLY A 20 1.76 5.66 5.00
C GLY A 20 0.37 5.12 5.31
N LEU A 21 0.26 3.79 5.43
CA LEU A 21 -1.01 3.11 5.72
C LEU A 21 -1.50 3.34 7.16
N ASP A 22 -0.62 3.77 8.07
CA ASP A 22 -0.98 4.09 9.46
C ASP A 22 -1.59 5.51 9.58
N GLY A 23 -1.62 6.26 8.48
CA GLY A 23 -2.25 7.58 8.43
C GLY A 23 -3.77 7.50 8.60
N ARG A 24 -4.33 8.52 9.26
CA ARG A 24 -5.78 8.71 9.36
C ARG A 24 -6.27 9.64 8.27
N LEU A 25 -7.39 9.28 7.67
CA LEU A 25 -8.04 9.96 6.56
C LEU A 25 -9.45 10.36 6.97
N TYR A 26 -9.88 11.55 6.59
CA TYR A 26 -11.27 11.94 6.64
C TYR A 26 -11.97 11.59 5.32
N TRP A 27 -13.00 10.74 5.40
CA TRP A 27 -13.79 10.34 4.25
C TRP A 27 -15.26 10.77 4.39
N PRO A 28 -15.88 11.35 3.34
CA PRO A 28 -17.28 11.75 3.37
C PRO A 28 -18.21 10.60 3.77
N GLY A 29 -19.03 10.83 4.80
CA GLY A 29 -19.98 9.85 5.32
C GLY A 29 -19.40 8.79 6.27
N LEU A 30 -18.07 8.67 6.39
CA LEU A 30 -17.40 7.77 7.32
C LEU A 30 -16.64 8.49 8.43
N GLY A 31 -16.32 9.78 8.24
CA GLY A 31 -15.50 10.52 9.19
C GLY A 31 -14.04 10.09 9.13
N GLU A 32 -13.36 10.05 10.27
CA GLU A 32 -11.95 9.68 10.35
C GLU A 32 -11.75 8.15 10.36
N VAL A 33 -11.00 7.64 9.40
CA VAL A 33 -10.83 6.21 9.09
C VAL A 33 -9.37 5.91 8.73
N THR A 34 -8.90 4.68 8.94
CA THR A 34 -7.58 4.24 8.50
C THR A 34 -7.58 3.87 7.02
N ALA A 35 -6.40 3.89 6.39
CA ALA A 35 -6.29 3.58 4.96
C ALA A 35 -6.74 2.15 4.62
N ASP A 36 -6.42 1.17 5.47
CA ASP A 36 -6.85 -0.22 5.29
C ASP A 36 -8.37 -0.37 5.40
N GLU A 37 -8.99 0.25 6.40
CA GLU A 37 -10.44 0.20 6.59
C GLU A 37 -11.17 0.84 5.39
N LEU A 38 -10.72 2.02 4.95
CA LEU A 38 -11.29 2.71 3.81
C LEU A 38 -11.15 1.90 2.51
N VAL A 39 -9.97 1.32 2.27
CA VAL A 39 -9.72 0.50 1.08
C VAL A 39 -10.58 -0.76 1.10
N LEU A 40 -10.58 -1.51 2.20
CA LEU A 40 -11.24 -2.81 2.28
C LEU A 40 -12.77 -2.71 2.33
N ARG A 41 -13.30 -1.72 3.05
CA ARG A 41 -14.75 -1.62 3.29
C ARG A 41 -15.49 -0.75 2.28
N THR A 42 -14.79 0.12 1.55
CA THR A 42 -15.42 1.11 0.69
C THR A 42 -14.84 1.10 -0.72
N LEU A 43 -13.54 1.38 -0.87
CA LEU A 43 -12.98 1.61 -2.21
C LEU A 43 -12.91 0.34 -3.06
N LEU A 44 -12.53 -0.80 -2.48
CA LEU A 44 -12.48 -2.08 -3.21
C LEU A 44 -13.86 -2.55 -3.69
N PRO A 45 -14.91 -2.58 -2.83
CA PRO A 45 -16.27 -2.88 -3.29
C PRO A 45 -16.76 -1.93 -4.39
N MET A 46 -16.47 -0.62 -4.25
CA MET A 46 -16.83 0.37 -5.28
C MET A 46 -16.10 0.12 -6.60
N ALA A 47 -14.81 -0.25 -6.55
CA ALA A 47 -14.02 -0.55 -7.72
C ALA A 47 -14.49 -1.84 -8.43
N ASP A 48 -14.77 -2.92 -7.69
CA ASP A 48 -15.31 -4.16 -8.28
C ASP A 48 -16.63 -3.90 -8.98
N GLU A 49 -17.57 -3.22 -8.32
CA GLU A 49 -18.87 -2.88 -8.91
C GLU A 49 -18.73 -2.02 -10.17
N GLY A 50 -17.85 -1.02 -10.15
CA GLY A 50 -17.54 -0.20 -11.32
C GLY A 50 -17.01 -1.03 -12.49
N LEU A 51 -16.01 -1.88 -12.24
CA LEU A 51 -15.40 -2.74 -13.25
C LEU A 51 -16.37 -3.81 -13.78
N ARG A 52 -17.27 -4.32 -12.93
CA ARG A 52 -18.37 -5.22 -13.32
C ARG A 52 -19.30 -4.56 -14.32
N ARG A 53 -19.72 -3.32 -14.06
CA ARG A 53 -20.59 -2.55 -14.98
C ARG A 53 -19.93 -2.31 -16.34
N TRP A 54 -18.61 -2.17 -16.34
CA TRP A 54 -17.80 -2.04 -17.55
C TRP A 54 -17.45 -3.38 -18.21
N GLN A 55 -18.01 -4.49 -17.71
CA GLN A 55 -17.84 -5.84 -18.25
C GLN A 55 -16.39 -6.31 -18.31
N VAL A 56 -15.53 -5.80 -17.42
CA VAL A 56 -14.17 -6.31 -17.26
C VAL A 56 -14.23 -7.76 -16.78
N ALA A 57 -13.46 -8.65 -17.40
CA ALA A 57 -13.43 -10.07 -17.08
C ALA A 57 -13.15 -10.29 -15.58
N ALA A 58 -13.88 -11.23 -14.96
CA ALA A 58 -13.77 -11.52 -13.53
C ALA A 58 -12.33 -11.88 -13.13
N GLU A 59 -11.66 -12.73 -13.91
CA GLU A 59 -10.27 -13.14 -13.69
C GLU A 59 -9.31 -11.94 -13.60
N VAL A 60 -9.54 -10.90 -14.40
CA VAL A 60 -8.72 -9.68 -14.40
C VAL A 60 -9.00 -8.85 -13.15
N ARG A 61 -10.29 -8.67 -12.80
CA ARG A 61 -10.68 -7.93 -11.58
C ARG A 61 -10.14 -8.62 -10.34
N ASP A 62 -10.38 -9.92 -10.19
CA ASP A 62 -9.98 -10.72 -9.04
C ASP A 62 -8.46 -10.67 -8.86
N ARG A 63 -7.70 -10.80 -9.95
CA ARG A 63 -6.24 -10.69 -9.92
C ARG A 63 -5.78 -9.33 -9.41
N TYR A 64 -6.23 -8.23 -10.00
CA TYR A 64 -5.69 -6.90 -9.66
C TYR A 64 -6.26 -6.32 -8.36
N LEU A 65 -7.56 -6.51 -8.10
CA LEU A 65 -8.19 -6.09 -6.85
C LEU A 65 -7.67 -6.93 -5.67
N GLY A 66 -7.44 -8.23 -5.89
CA GLY A 66 -6.82 -9.11 -4.89
C GLY A 66 -5.42 -8.64 -4.47
N VAL A 67 -4.64 -8.05 -5.38
CA VAL A 67 -3.33 -7.45 -5.02
C VAL A 67 -3.49 -6.27 -4.08
N ILE A 68 -4.47 -5.40 -4.33
CA ILE A 68 -4.75 -4.24 -3.50
C ILE A 68 -5.27 -4.68 -2.13
N GLU A 69 -6.20 -5.64 -2.13
CA GLU A 69 -6.76 -6.24 -0.92
C GLU A 69 -5.66 -6.87 -0.05
N GLY A 70 -4.77 -7.67 -0.65
CA GLY A 70 -3.66 -8.32 0.06
C GLY A 70 -2.68 -7.32 0.68
N ARG A 71 -2.41 -6.20 0.01
CA ARG A 71 -1.57 -5.11 0.54
C ARG A 71 -2.26 -4.37 1.69
N ALA A 72 -3.55 -4.10 1.58
CA ALA A 72 -4.32 -3.44 2.64
C ALA A 72 -4.43 -4.34 3.88
N LYS A 73 -4.70 -5.65 3.72
CA LYS A 73 -4.80 -6.62 4.81
C LYS A 73 -3.50 -6.83 5.58
N THR A 74 -2.37 -6.88 4.87
CA THR A 74 -1.07 -7.17 5.50
C THR A 74 -0.30 -5.92 5.90
N GLY A 75 -0.74 -4.73 5.48
CA GLY A 75 0.03 -3.49 5.57
C GLY A 75 1.32 -3.50 4.73
N ARG A 76 1.55 -4.54 3.92
CA ARG A 76 2.79 -4.76 3.18
C ARG A 76 2.66 -4.25 1.76
N ASN A 77 3.18 -3.04 1.52
CA ASN A 77 3.39 -2.47 0.20
C ASN A 77 4.90 -2.37 -0.10
N GLY A 78 5.26 -1.84 -1.27
CA GLY A 78 6.66 -1.71 -1.70
C GLY A 78 7.51 -0.88 -0.75
N SER A 79 7.02 0.29 -0.33
CA SER A 79 7.77 1.17 0.57
C SER A 79 7.92 0.56 1.97
N ALA A 80 6.85 -0.03 2.52
CA ALA A 80 6.87 -0.71 3.81
C ALA A 80 7.86 -1.88 3.81
N TRP A 81 7.88 -2.71 2.74
CA TRP A 81 8.81 -3.81 2.61
C TRP A 81 10.27 -3.33 2.53
N GLN A 82 10.56 -2.28 1.74
CA GLN A 82 11.92 -1.73 1.62
C GLN A 82 12.41 -1.16 2.95
N VAL A 83 11.57 -0.40 3.65
CA VAL A 83 11.90 0.17 4.98
C VAL A 83 12.15 -0.95 6.00
N ALA A 84 11.28 -1.96 6.06
CA ALA A 84 11.44 -3.11 6.95
C ALA A 84 12.74 -3.87 6.66
N THR A 85 13.07 -4.07 5.38
CA THR A 85 14.30 -4.74 4.95
C THR A 85 15.56 -4.03 5.40
N VAL A 86 15.62 -2.70 5.19
CA VAL A 86 16.77 -1.92 5.65
C VAL A 86 16.90 -1.97 7.17
N ARG A 87 15.77 -1.88 7.90
CA ARG A 87 15.78 -1.96 9.37
C ARG A 87 16.31 -3.32 9.85
N ALA A 88 15.79 -4.43 9.34
CA ALA A 88 16.25 -5.77 9.70
C ALA A 88 17.76 -5.97 9.44
N LEU A 89 18.26 -5.52 8.28
CA LEU A 89 19.69 -5.57 7.96
C LEU A 89 20.54 -4.71 8.92
N GLN A 90 20.05 -3.52 9.29
CA GLN A 90 20.73 -2.67 10.26
C GLN A 90 20.73 -3.29 11.67
N GLU A 91 19.66 -3.96 12.08
CA GLU A 91 19.56 -4.70 13.35
C GLU A 91 20.55 -5.88 13.42
N GLN A 92 20.90 -6.44 12.26
CA GLN A 92 21.96 -7.45 12.11
C GLN A 92 23.38 -6.85 12.06
N GLY A 93 23.52 -5.53 12.18
CA GLY A 93 24.81 -4.84 12.22
C GLY A 93 25.35 -4.40 10.84
N VAL A 94 24.57 -4.53 9.77
CA VAL A 94 24.97 -4.05 8.44
C VAL A 94 24.92 -2.51 8.40
N ALA A 95 25.99 -1.88 7.89
CA ALA A 95 26.02 -0.43 7.76
C ALA A 95 24.97 0.05 6.75
N ARG A 96 24.36 1.22 7.00
CA ARG A 96 23.23 1.72 6.20
C ARG A 96 23.46 1.73 4.67
N PRO A 97 24.62 2.16 4.13
CA PRO A 97 24.85 2.09 2.67
C PRO A 97 24.81 0.67 2.11
N GLN A 98 25.37 -0.30 2.85
CA GLN A 98 25.36 -1.71 2.48
C GLN A 98 23.94 -2.30 2.60
N ALA A 99 23.19 -1.93 3.65
CA ALA A 99 21.81 -2.35 3.84
C ALA A 99 20.90 -1.85 2.71
N LEU A 100 21.09 -0.62 2.21
CA LEU A 100 20.36 -0.08 1.07
C LEU A 100 20.68 -0.81 -0.24
N ALA A 101 21.96 -1.09 -0.49
CA ALA A 101 22.38 -1.84 -1.68
C ALA A 101 21.83 -3.28 -1.66
N GLU A 102 21.88 -3.94 -0.51
CA GLU A 102 21.36 -5.30 -0.32
C GLU A 102 19.83 -5.33 -0.42
N MET A 103 19.13 -4.35 0.16
CA MET A 103 17.69 -4.21 -0.01
C MET A 103 17.33 -4.07 -1.49
N LEU A 104 18.03 -3.23 -2.26
CA LEU A 104 17.78 -3.06 -3.68
C LEU A 104 18.02 -4.37 -4.45
N ARG A 105 19.09 -5.10 -4.14
CA ARG A 105 19.38 -6.40 -4.76
C ARG A 105 18.22 -7.38 -4.55
N ARG A 106 17.77 -7.54 -3.29
CA ARG A 106 16.63 -8.41 -2.95
C ARG A 106 15.32 -7.94 -3.60
N TYR A 107 15.09 -6.63 -3.64
CA TYR A 107 13.92 -6.05 -4.28
C TYR A 107 13.89 -6.37 -5.78
N CYS A 108 15.02 -6.23 -6.47
CA CYS A 108 15.14 -6.57 -7.88
C CYS A 108 14.86 -8.07 -8.12
N GLU A 109 15.40 -8.96 -7.30
CA GLU A 109 15.14 -10.41 -7.41
C GLU A 109 13.65 -10.73 -7.27
N GLN A 110 13.01 -10.19 -6.23
CA GLN A 110 11.58 -10.41 -5.99
C GLN A 110 10.70 -9.76 -7.07
N MET A 111 11.07 -8.60 -7.60
CA MET A 111 10.33 -7.93 -8.67
C MET A 111 10.24 -8.79 -9.94
N HIS A 112 11.31 -9.53 -10.29
CA HIS A 112 11.31 -10.43 -11.44
C HIS A 112 10.38 -11.65 -11.27
N SER A 113 10.00 -12.01 -10.04
CA SER A 113 9.01 -13.06 -9.81
C SER A 113 7.61 -12.68 -10.29
N ASN A 114 7.33 -11.37 -10.43
CA ASN A 114 6.02 -10.81 -10.73
C ASN A 114 4.93 -11.20 -9.68
N GLU A 115 5.36 -11.69 -8.51
CA GLU A 115 4.49 -11.94 -7.38
C GLU A 115 4.17 -10.64 -6.63
N PRO A 116 2.97 -10.49 -6.06
CA PRO A 116 2.61 -9.30 -5.32
C PRO A 116 3.48 -9.13 -4.06
N VAL A 117 4.03 -7.94 -3.81
CA VAL A 117 4.88 -7.66 -2.63
C VAL A 117 4.33 -8.11 -1.27
N HIS A 118 3.01 -8.19 -1.11
CA HIS A 118 2.40 -8.67 0.13
C HIS A 118 2.64 -10.18 0.38
N THR A 119 3.06 -10.94 -0.63
CA THR A 119 3.38 -12.37 -0.55
C THR A 119 4.87 -12.64 -0.33
N TRP A 120 5.74 -11.65 -0.54
CA TRP A 120 7.19 -11.82 -0.39
C TRP A 120 7.57 -12.07 1.06
N GLU A 121 8.57 -12.91 1.30
CA GLU A 121 9.11 -13.12 2.65
C GLU A 121 9.59 -11.80 3.25
N GLN A 122 9.35 -11.65 4.56
CA GLN A 122 9.93 -10.55 5.31
C GLN A 122 11.37 -10.93 5.65
N PRO A 123 12.36 -10.09 5.31
CA PRO A 123 13.71 -10.30 5.78
C PRO A 123 13.72 -10.18 7.30
N THR A 124 13.94 -11.32 7.96
CA THR A 124 14.36 -11.44 9.36
C THR A 124 15.80 -11.02 9.50
#